data_AF-A0A1A8XN23-F1
#
_entry.id   AF-A0A1A8XN23-F1
#
_cell.length_a   1.000
_cell.length_b   1.000
_cell.length_c   1.000
_cell.angle_alpha   90.00
_cell.angle_beta   90.00
_cell.angle_gamma   90.00
#
_symmetry.space_group_name_H-M   'P 1'
#
loop_
_entity.id
_entity.type
_entity.pdbx_description
1 polymer ?
#
loop_
_entity_poly.entity_id
_entity_poly.type
_entity_poly.pdbx_seq_one_letter_code
_entity_poly.pdbx_strand_id
1 'polypeptide(L)' 'MITMLNETREGERRETIEELFDLLIVVQEMGRRLADETHGNSYSQVRELNELLHQARVQLTKIKDSTVEGG' A
#
# COMPACT_ATOMS: atom_id res chain seq x y z
N MET A 1 -0.97 22.49 -25.15
CA MET A 1 0.20 21.69 -24.76
C MET A 1 0.24 21.41 -23.25
N ILE A 2 -0.28 22.29 -22.38
CA ILE A 2 -0.35 22.07 -20.91
C ILE A 2 -1.31 20.92 -20.52
N THR A 3 -2.40 20.71 -21.26
CA THR A 3 -3.41 19.66 -20.97
C THR A 3 -2.86 18.24 -21.08
N MET A 4 -2.03 17.94 -22.10
CA MET A 4 -1.43 16.61 -22.28
C MET A 4 -0.41 16.25 -21.18
N LEU A 5 0.31 17.23 -20.63
CA LEU A 5 1.25 17.00 -19.53
C LEU A 5 0.52 16.65 -18.22
N ASN A 6 -0.65 17.25 -17.99
CA ASN A 6 -1.44 16.98 -16.80
C ASN A 6 -2.11 15.59 -16.86
N GLU A 7 -2.64 15.21 -18.02
CA GLU A 7 -3.20 13.86 -18.28
C GLU A 7 -2.14 12.77 -18.08
N THR A 8 -0.90 13.02 -18.50
CA THR A 8 0.21 12.08 -18.32
C THR A 8 0.57 11.92 -16.84
N ARG A 9 0.64 13.02 -16.08
CA ARG A 9 0.98 13.01 -14.65
C ARG A 9 -0.09 12.36 -13.78
N GLU A 10 -1.36 12.59 -14.09
CA GLU A 10 -2.49 11.93 -13.40
C GLU A 10 -2.52 10.43 -13.69
N GLY A 11 -2.22 10.04 -14.93
CA GLY A 11 -2.04 8.64 -15.34
C GLY A 11 -0.90 7.94 -14.57
N GLU A 12 0.29 8.53 -14.60
CA GLU A 12 1.48 8.02 -13.87
C GLU A 12 1.22 7.91 -12.36
N ARG A 13 0.54 8.90 -11.77
CA ARG A 13 0.18 8.87 -10.36
C ARG A 13 -0.79 7.73 -10.05
N ARG A 14 -1.79 7.48 -10.90
CA ARG A 14 -2.74 6.38 -10.73
C ARG A 14 -2.03 5.02 -10.84
N GLU A 15 -1.18 4.84 -11.84
CA GLU A 15 -0.36 3.65 -12.02
C GLU A 15 0.52 3.38 -10.79
N THR A 16 1.22 4.41 -10.29
CA THR A 16 2.03 4.30 -9.06
C THR A 16 1.19 3.85 -7.85
N ILE A 17 -0.04 4.34 -7.70
CA ILE A 17 -0.94 3.95 -6.61
C ILE A 17 -1.35 2.48 -6.74
N GLU A 18 -1.62 2.01 -7.97
CA GLU A 18 -1.98 0.62 -8.24
C GLU A 18 -0.81 -0.32 -7.97
N GLU A 19 0.39 0.02 -8.46
CA GLU A 19 1.62 -0.75 -8.19
C GLU A 19 1.93 -0.87 -6.70
N LEU A 20 1.83 0.24 -5.95
CA LEU A 20 2.03 0.24 -4.50
C LEU A 20 0.98 -0.62 -3.78
N PHE A 21 -0.25 -0.66 -4.29
CA PHE A 21 -1.33 -1.46 -3.70
C PHE A 21 -1.06 -2.95 -3.88
N ASP A 22 -0.66 -3.35 -5.09
CA ASP A 22 -0.31 -4.74 -5.40
C ASP A 22 0.92 -5.20 -4.60
N LEU A 23 1.95 -4.35 -4.49
CA LEU A 23 3.13 -4.64 -3.68
C LEU A 23 2.77 -4.83 -2.20
N LEU A 24 1.91 -3.97 -1.64
CA LEU A 24 1.49 -4.08 -0.25
C LEU A 24 0.71 -5.36 0.03
N ILE A 25 -0.04 -5.90 -0.93
CA ILE A 25 -0.69 -7.21 -0.80
C ILE A 25 0.36 -8.30 -0.62
N VAL A 26 1.39 -8.32 -1.47
CA VAL A 26 2.48 -9.31 -1.40
C VAL A 26 3.21 -9.21 -0.06
N VAL A 27 3.56 -7.99 0.37
CA VAL A 27 4.28 -7.78 1.63
C VAL A 27 3.42 -8.16 2.85
N GLN A 28 2.11 -7.94 2.80
CA GLN A 28 1.19 -8.40 3.87
C GLN A 28 1.12 -9.93 3.94
N GLU A 29 1.11 -10.62 2.81
CA GLU A 29 1.17 -12.09 2.79
C GLU A 29 2.49 -12.60 3.40
N MET A 30 3.61 -11.96 3.05
CA MET A 30 4.92 -12.27 3.63
C MET A 30 4.96 -12.00 5.14
N GLY A 31 4.38 -10.88 5.59
CA GLY A 31 4.29 -10.53 7.01
C GLY A 31 3.45 -11.52 7.81
N ARG A 32 2.35 -12.01 7.23
CA ARG A 32 1.54 -13.08 7.83
C ARG A 32 2.32 -14.38 7.96
N ARG A 33 3.02 -14.81 6.90
CA ARG A 33 3.88 -16.01 6.95
C ARG A 33 4.97 -15.87 8.00
N LEU A 34 5.59 -14.69 8.08
CA LEU A 34 6.59 -14.40 9.11
C LEU A 34 5.99 -14.52 10.52
N ALA A 35 4.74 -14.09 10.73
CA ALA A 35 4.06 -14.25 12.02
C ALA A 35 3.80 -15.73 12.36
N ASP A 36 3.40 -16.53 11.37
CA ASP A 36 3.17 -17.97 11.53
C ASP A 36 4.48 -18.72 11.87
N GLU A 37 5.62 -18.24 11.37
CA GLU A 37 6.95 -18.84 11.61
C GLU A 37 7.62 -18.30 12.89
N THR A 38 7.22 -17.12 13.39
CA THR A 38 7.85 -16.45 14.52
C THR A 38 7.19 -16.79 15.86
N HIS A 39 8.00 -17.18 16.84
CA HIS A 39 7.54 -17.51 18.19
C HIS A 39 8.37 -16.76 19.25
N GLY A 40 7.89 -16.77 20.51
CA GLY A 40 8.61 -16.19 21.63
C GLY A 40 8.74 -14.67 21.54
N ASN A 41 9.87 -14.13 21.99
CA ASN A 41 10.04 -12.69 22.20
C ASN A 41 9.87 -11.86 20.91
N SER A 42 10.24 -12.41 19.76
CA SER A 42 10.17 -11.71 18.46
C SER A 42 8.75 -11.64 17.88
N TYR A 43 7.79 -12.42 18.41
CA TYR A 43 6.42 -12.44 17.90
C TYR A 43 5.73 -11.06 18.04
N SER A 44 6.00 -10.36 19.14
CA SER A 44 5.46 -9.02 19.38
C SER A 44 5.86 -8.01 18.29
N GLN A 45 7.13 -8.05 17.87
CA GLN A 45 7.67 -7.17 16.82
C GLN A 45 7.10 -7.51 15.44
N VAL A 46 6.96 -8.81 15.13
CA VAL A 46 6.36 -9.25 13.87
C VAL A 46 4.87 -8.90 13.80
N ARG A 47 4.16 -8.98 14.93
CA ARG A 47 2.79 -8.49 15.02
C ARG A 47 2.70 -6.99 14.75
N GLU A 48 3.56 -6.18 15.38
CA GLU A 48 3.62 -4.73 15.17
C GLU A 48 3.91 -4.39 13.69
N LEU A 49 4.85 -5.09 13.06
CA LEU A 49 5.13 -4.94 11.62
C LEU A 49 3.87 -5.18 10.77
N ASN A 50 3.11 -6.24 11.06
CA ASN A 50 1.88 -6.55 10.33
C ASN A 50 0.79 -5.47 10.53
N GLU A 51 0.67 -4.90 11.73
CA GLU A 51 -0.25 -3.79 12.01
C GLU A 51 0.14 -2.52 11.22
N LEU A 52 1.44 -2.20 11.13
CA LEU A 52 1.94 -1.09 10.32
C LEU A 52 1.68 -1.29 8.82
N LEU A 53 1.89 -2.49 8.30
CA LEU A 53 1.58 -2.83 6.90
C LEU A 53 0.08 -2.72 6.61
N HIS A 54 -0.78 -3.09 7.56
CA HIS A 54 -2.21 -2.88 7.45
C HIS A 54 -2.57 -1.39 7.39
N GLN A 55 -2.02 -0.57 8.29
CA GLN A 55 -2.24 0.87 8.31
C GLN A 55 -1.77 1.55 7.01
N ALA A 56 -0.61 1.14 6.48
CA ALA A 56 -0.08 1.65 5.21
C ALA A 56 -1.06 1.38 4.05
N ARG A 57 -1.62 0.17 3.96
CA ARG A 57 -2.62 -0.19 2.94
C ARG A 57 -3.90 0.63 3.09
N VAL A 58 -4.40 0.82 4.32
CA VAL A 58 -5.58 1.66 4.59
C VAL A 58 -5.33 3.10 4.13
N GLN A 59 -4.14 3.65 4.39
CA GLN A 59 -3.80 4.99 3.94
C GLN A 59 -3.72 5.09 2.41
N LEU A 60 -3.16 4.08 1.75
CA LEU A 60 -3.10 4.04 0.30
C LEU A 60 -4.50 3.94 -0.34
N THR A 61 -5.42 3.18 0.26
CA THR A 61 -6.84 3.16 -0.17
C THR A 61 -7.47 4.54 -0.07
N LYS A 62 -7.28 5.27 1.02
CA LYS A 62 -7.79 6.65 1.14
C LYS A 62 -7.22 7.58 0.07
N ILE A 63 -5.93 7.44 -0.23
CA ILE A 63 -5.28 8.21 -1.30
C ILE A 63 -5.91 7.87 -2.65
N LYS A 64 -6.13 6.58 -2.93
CA LYS A 64 -6.79 6.10 -4.15
C LYS A 64 -8.20 6.69 -4.28
N ASP A 65 -9.03 6.55 -3.26
CA ASP A 65 -10.44 7.00 -3.26
C ASP A 65 -10.54 8.53 -3.40
N SER A 66 -9.67 9.28 -2.71
CA SER A 66 -9.60 10.74 -2.84
C SER A 66 -9.18 11.21 -4.24
N THR A 67 -8.64 10.32 -5.07
CA THR A 67 -8.29 10.64 -6.45
C THR A 67 -9.47 10.43 -7.40
N VAL A 68 -10.43 9.57 -7.05
CA VAL A 68 -11.59 9.26 -7.89
C VAL A 68 -12.66 10.36 -7.80
N GLU A 69 -12.74 11.08 -6.67
CA GLU A 69 -13.73 12.16 -6.46
C GLU A 69 -13.26 13.54 -6.99
N GLY A 70 -12.04 13.65 -7.47
CA GLY A 70 -11.43 14.91 -7.94
C GLY A 70 -11.27 15.06 -9.45
N GLY A 71 -11.86 14.14 -10.25
CA GLY A 71 -11.78 14.12 -11.72
C GLY A 71 -13.10 14.47 -12.40
#